data_AF-A0A2U2MX55-F1
#
_entry.id   AF-A0A2U2MX55-F1
#
_cell.length_a   1.000
_cell.length_b   1.000
_cell.length_c   1.000
_cell.angle_alpha   90.00
_cell.angle_beta   90.00
_cell.angle_gamma   90.00
#
_symmetry.space_group_name_H-M   'P 1'
#
loop_
_entity.id
_entity.type
_entity.pdbx_description
1 polymer ?
#
loop_
_entity_poly.entity_id
_entity_poly.type
_entity_poly.pdbx_seq_one_letter_code
_entity_poly.pdbx_strand_id
1 'polypeptide(L)'
;MKTTLELPDDLMRAIRVRAARSDRRLKDVVEELLRRGMECPPNQPSSDPVQRWRSELVLDEDGQYTNPKGIEDEAFFDALAQLRDADREQPPRDPFSERR
;
A
#
# COMPACT_ATOMS: atom_id res chain seq x y z
N MET A 1 -24.37 -26.13 -9.52
CA MET A 1 -24.74 -25.29 -10.68
C MET A 1 -23.55 -25.20 -11.62
N LYS A 2 -23.76 -25.25 -12.95
CA LYS A 2 -22.68 -25.01 -13.92
C LYS A 2 -22.74 -23.53 -14.32
N THR A 3 -21.65 -22.82 -14.15
CA THR A 3 -21.50 -21.42 -14.54
C THR A 3 -20.37 -21.30 -15.55
N THR A 4 -20.53 -20.39 -16.51
CA THR A 4 -19.48 -20.03 -17.46
C THR A 4 -19.01 -18.63 -17.08
N LEU A 5 -17.71 -18.47 -16.83
CA LEU A 5 -17.07 -17.21 -16.48
C LEU A 5 -16.00 -16.92 -17.52
N GLU A 6 -15.98 -15.71 -18.05
CA GLU A 6 -14.89 -15.25 -18.89
C GLU A 6 -13.76 -14.75 -17.98
N LEU A 7 -12.58 -15.37 -18.12
CA LEU A 7 -11.41 -15.07 -17.32
C LEU A 7 -10.24 -14.82 -18.26
N PRO A 8 -9.40 -13.80 -17.99
CA PRO A 8 -8.14 -13.61 -18.69
C PRO A 8 -7.25 -14.86 -18.66
N ASP A 9 -6.55 -15.14 -19.76
CA ASP A 9 -5.74 -16.34 -19.93
C ASP A 9 -4.59 -16.44 -18.92
N ASP A 10 -3.99 -15.31 -18.56
CA ASP A 10 -2.96 -15.19 -17.54
C ASP A 10 -3.49 -15.59 -16.15
N LEU A 11 -4.71 -15.16 -15.81
CA LEU A 11 -5.37 -15.53 -14.56
C LEU A 11 -5.68 -17.04 -14.54
N MET A 12 -6.21 -17.58 -15.63
CA MET A 12 -6.46 -19.02 -15.76
C MET A 12 -5.19 -19.85 -15.62
N ARG A 13 -4.07 -19.37 -16.18
CA ARG A 13 -2.75 -19.99 -16.00
C ARG A 13 -2.30 -19.96 -14.55
N ALA A 14 -2.44 -18.83 -13.87
CA ALA A 14 -2.08 -18.69 -12.46
C ALA A 14 -2.88 -19.65 -11.56
N ILE A 15 -4.19 -19.77 -11.78
CA ILE A 15 -5.05 -20.68 -11.03
C ILE A 15 -4.64 -22.14 -11.29
N ARG A 16 -4.33 -22.52 -12.54
CA ARG A 16 -3.82 -23.87 -12.87
C ARG A 16 -2.51 -24.19 -12.15
N VAL A 17 -1.56 -23.26 -12.14
CA VAL A 17 -0.28 -23.43 -11.41
C VAL A 17 -0.54 -23.62 -9.92
N ARG A 18 -1.45 -22.84 -9.33
CA ARG A 18 -1.83 -22.98 -7.92
C ARG A 18 -2.44 -24.35 -7.63
N ALA A 19 -3.35 -24.82 -8.49
CA ALA A 19 -3.96 -26.14 -8.38
C ALA A 19 -2.93 -27.27 -8.44
N ALA A 20 -1.98 -27.19 -9.38
CA ALA A 20 -0.89 -28.15 -9.50
C ALA A 20 0.02 -28.15 -8.25
N ARG A 21 0.37 -26.97 -7.72
CA ARG A 21 1.21 -26.86 -6.51
C ARG A 21 0.53 -27.38 -5.25
N SER A 22 -0.79 -27.25 -5.17
CA SER A 22 -1.59 -27.70 -4.03
C SER A 22 -2.09 -29.13 -4.15
N ASP A 23 -1.73 -29.85 -5.22
CA ASP A 23 -2.25 -31.19 -5.59
C ASP A 23 -3.79 -31.28 -5.51
N ARG A 24 -4.47 -30.21 -5.96
CA ARG A 24 -5.93 -30.06 -5.86
C ARG A 24 -6.55 -29.84 -7.22
N ARG A 25 -7.83 -30.19 -7.35
CA ARG A 25 -8.56 -29.97 -8.59
C ARG A 25 -8.82 -28.48 -8.80
N LEU A 26 -8.79 -28.05 -10.06
CA LEU A 26 -9.02 -26.65 -10.44
C LEU A 26 -10.33 -26.11 -9.88
N LYS A 27 -11.41 -26.90 -9.92
CA LYS A 27 -12.73 -26.50 -9.39
C LYS A 27 -12.70 -26.17 -7.89
N ASP A 28 -11.94 -26.93 -7.09
CA ASP A 28 -11.90 -26.78 -5.64
C ASP A 28 -11.11 -25.53 -5.27
N VAL A 29 -10.05 -25.25 -6.04
CA VAL A 29 -9.26 -24.02 -5.90
C VAL A 29 -10.09 -22.80 -6.31
N VAL A 30 -10.84 -22.88 -7.42
CA VAL A 30 -11.71 -21.78 -7.87
C VAL A 30 -12.81 -21.51 -6.85
N GLU A 31 -13.48 -22.54 -6.32
CA GLU A 31 -14.50 -22.38 -5.29
C GLU A 31 -13.95 -21.70 -4.04
N GLU A 32 -12.79 -22.13 -3.56
CA GLU A 32 -12.16 -21.53 -2.39
C GLU A 32 -11.73 -20.09 -2.63
N LEU A 33 -11.15 -19.79 -3.80
CA LEU A 33 -10.76 -18.43 -4.16
C LEU A 33 -11.98 -17.50 -4.23
N LEU A 34 -13.08 -17.96 -4.82
CA LEU A 34 -14.33 -17.20 -4.87
C LEU A 34 -14.88 -16.97 -3.46
N ARG A 35 -14.92 -18.02 -2.62
CA ARG A 35 -15.40 -17.91 -1.23
C ARG A 35 -14.58 -16.88 -0.44
N ARG A 36 -13.24 -16.99 -0.49
CA ARG A 36 -12.33 -16.04 0.17
C ARG A 36 -12.48 -14.63 -0.38
N GLY A 37 -12.68 -14.49 -1.69
CA GLY A 37 -12.91 -13.19 -2.32
C GLY A 37 -14.20 -12.53 -1.85
N MET A 38 -15.26 -13.31 -1.65
CA MET A 38 -16.55 -12.84 -1.13
C MET A 38 -16.52 -12.53 0.37
N GLU A 39 -15.67 -13.22 1.14
CA GLU A 39 -15.44 -12.96 2.57
C GLU A 39 -14.51 -11.75 2.81
N CYS A 40 -13.71 -11.38 1.81
CA CYS A 40 -12.84 -10.22 1.90
C CYS A 40 -13.67 -8.94 1.75
N PRO A 41 -13.72 -8.05 2.77
CA PRO A 41 -14.34 -6.76 2.60
C PRO A 41 -13.65 -6.01 1.46
N PRO A 42 -14.39 -5.29 0.60
CA PRO A 42 -13.89 -4.72 -0.66
C PRO A 42 -12.82 -3.61 -0.51
N ASN A 43 -12.24 -3.43 0.68
CA ASN A 43 -11.22 -2.44 0.95
C ASN A 43 -10.43 -2.83 2.20
N GLN A 44 -9.81 -4.01 2.24
CA GLN A 44 -8.82 -4.25 3.29
C GLN A 44 -7.61 -3.34 3.01
N PRO A 45 -7.29 -2.39 3.90
CA PRO A 45 -6.08 -1.62 3.75
C PRO A 45 -4.92 -2.60 3.74
N SER A 46 -4.05 -2.46 2.75
CA SER A 46 -2.81 -3.23 2.66
C SER A 46 -2.11 -3.28 4.02
N SER A 47 -1.57 -4.44 4.40
CA SER A 47 -0.70 -4.53 5.59
C SER A 47 0.57 -3.68 5.44
N ASP A 48 0.94 -3.37 4.20
CA ASP A 48 2.01 -2.43 3.89
C ASP A 48 1.59 -0.99 4.27
N PRO A 49 2.31 -0.34 5.20
CA PRO A 49 2.00 1.02 5.63
C PRO A 49 2.09 2.04 4.49
N VAL A 50 2.96 1.83 3.50
CA VAL A 50 3.14 2.75 2.36
C VAL A 50 1.91 2.71 1.45
N GLN A 51 1.43 1.50 1.15
CA GLN A 51 0.25 1.30 0.32
C GLN A 51 -1.02 1.81 1.01
N ARG A 52 -1.10 1.65 2.34
CA ARG A 52 -2.20 2.20 3.13
C ARG A 52 -2.19 3.73 3.07
N TRP A 53 -1.04 4.35 3.30
CA TRP A 53 -0.92 5.80 3.21
C TRP A 53 -1.27 6.32 1.80
N ARG A 54 -0.80 5.63 0.74
CA ARG A 54 -1.13 5.99 -0.65
C ARG A 54 -2.63 5.96 -0.93
N SER A 55 -3.37 5.01 -0.34
CA SER A 55 -4.83 4.92 -0.51
C SER A 55 -5.60 6.07 0.14
N GLU A 56 -4.98 6.82 1.05
CA GLU A 56 -5.58 7.98 1.71
C GLU A 56 -5.34 9.30 0.95
N LEU A 57 -4.53 9.29 -0.11
CA LEU A 57 -4.27 10.46 -0.96
C LEU A 57 -5.43 10.69 -1.93
N VAL A 58 -5.79 11.95 -2.14
CA VAL A 58 -6.81 12.39 -3.09
C VAL A 58 -6.10 12.88 -4.36
N LEU A 59 -6.61 12.48 -5.53
CA LEU A 59 -6.16 13.01 -6.82
C LEU A 59 -7.10 14.14 -7.24
N ASP A 60 -6.58 15.35 -7.36
CA ASP A 60 -7.33 16.52 -7.76
C ASP A 60 -7.54 16.56 -9.29
N GLU A 61 -8.43 17.44 -9.76
CA GLU A 61 -8.75 17.58 -11.20
C GLU A 61 -7.54 17.95 -12.05
N ASP A 62 -6.56 18.63 -11.46
CA ASP A 62 -5.28 19.00 -12.07
C ASP A 62 -4.27 17.84 -12.13
N GLY A 63 -4.63 16.66 -11.63
CA GLY A 63 -3.77 15.48 -11.58
C GLY A 63 -2.73 15.50 -10.45
N GLN A 64 -2.86 16.42 -9.49
CA GLN A 64 -2.01 16.49 -8.31
C GLN A 64 -2.55 15.60 -7.19
N TYR A 65 -1.66 14.95 -6.43
CA TYR A 65 -2.04 14.22 -5.22
C TYR A 65 -1.96 15.13 -3.99
N THR A 66 -3.06 15.22 -3.26
CA THR A 66 -3.18 16.00 -2.04
C THR A 66 -3.48 15.08 -0.86
N ASN A 67 -2.80 15.31 0.27
CA ASN A 67 -3.09 14.60 1.51
C ASN A 67 -4.10 15.41 2.33
N PRO A 68 -5.37 14.97 2.46
CA PRO A 68 -6.39 15.72 3.20
C PRO A 68 -6.12 15.81 4.70
N LYS A 69 -5.22 14.98 5.23
CA LYS A 69 -4.73 15.03 6.62
C LYS A 69 -3.36 15.71 6.72
N GLY A 70 -2.85 16.25 5.62
CA GLY A 70 -1.60 16.99 5.58
C GLY A 70 -1.69 18.28 6.39
N ILE A 71 -0.55 18.76 6.85
CA ILE A 71 -0.44 20.10 7.44
C ILE A 71 -0.15 21.06 6.30
N GLU A 72 -1.10 21.93 5.98
CA GLU A 72 -0.95 23.01 4.99
C GLU A 72 -0.86 24.39 5.68
N ASP A 73 -0.48 24.41 6.95
CA ASP A 73 -0.30 25.64 7.73
C ASP A 73 1.08 26.26 7.45
N GLU A 74 1.09 27.47 6.90
CA GLU A 74 2.31 28.22 6.60
C GLU A 74 3.18 28.44 7.84
N ALA A 75 2.58 28.70 9.00
CA ALA A 75 3.32 28.92 10.25
C ALA A 75 4.09 27.67 10.68
N PHE A 76 3.58 26.48 10.38
CA PHE A 76 4.28 25.22 10.62
C PHE A 76 5.55 25.11 9.76
N PHE A 77 5.46 25.49 8.47
CA PHE A 77 6.61 25.45 7.57
C PHE A 77 7.68 26.49 7.94
N ASP A 78 7.26 27.68 8.38
CA ASP A 78 8.16 28.71 8.90
C ASP A 78 8.90 28.23 10.16
N ALA A 79 8.17 27.61 11.10
CA ALA A 79 8.77 27.03 12.30
C ALA A 79 9.78 25.92 11.96
N LEU A 80 9.48 25.08 10.97
CA LEU A 80 10.42 24.07 10.47
C LEU A 80 11.64 24.69 9.80
N ALA A 81 11.48 25.77 9.04
CA ALA A 81 12.59 26.47 8.41
C ALA A 81 13.54 27.05 9.47
N GLN A 82 12.99 27.71 10.49
CA GLN A 82 13.76 28.23 11.63
C GLN A 82 14.52 27.11 12.36
N LEU A 83 13.87 25.96 12.60
CA LEU A 83 14.54 24.80 13.22
C LEU A 83 15.71 24.30 12.38
N ARG A 84 15.52 24.19 11.06
CA ARG A 84 16.57 23.72 10.12
C ARG A 84 17.74 24.69 10.06
N ASP A 85 17.46 25.99 10.07
CA ASP A 85 18.51 27.00 10.05
C ASP A 85 19.32 26.97 11.35
N ALA A 86 18.66 26.83 12.50
CA ALA A 86 19.33 26.67 13.79
C ALA A 86 20.16 25.36 13.88
N ASP A 87 19.71 24.27 13.24
CA ASP A 87 20.44 23.00 13.19
C ASP A 87 21.67 23.07 12.27
N ARG A 88 21.59 23.79 11.15
CA ARG A 88 22.72 24.02 10.23
C ARG A 88 23.89 24.75 10.89
N GLU A 89 23.62 25.59 11.88
CA GLU A 89 24.65 26.30 12.65
C GLU A 89 25.36 25.38 13.66
N GLN A 90 24.76 24.23 13.98
CA GLN A 90 25.37 23.25 14.87
C GLN A 90 26.26 22.28 14.08
N PRO A 91 27.42 21.91 14.62
CA PRO A 91 28.21 20.85 14.01
C PRO A 91 27.37 19.56 14.01
N PRO A 92 27.35 18.81 12.88
CA PRO A 92 26.55 17.61 12.78
C PRO A 92 26.93 16.65 13.93
N ARG A 93 25.92 16.16 14.65
CA ARG A 93 26.11 15.22 15.75
C ARG A 93 26.92 14.03 15.25
N ASP A 94 28.06 13.76 15.87
CA ASP A 94 28.83 12.56 15.60
C ASP A 94 28.13 11.36 16.26
N PRO A 95 27.53 10.44 15.48
CA PRO A 95 26.78 9.32 16.04
C PRO A 95 27.68 8.26 16.72
N PHE A 96 29.01 8.38 16.61
CA PHE A 96 29.98 7.46 17.22
C PHE A 96 30.68 8.05 18.46
N SER A 97 30.50 9.34 18.74
CA SER A 97 31.13 10.05 19.86
C SER A 97 30.67 9.58 21.25
N GLU A 98 29.45 9.03 21.36
CA GLU A 98 28.84 8.61 22.63
C GLU A 98 29.15 7.15 23.02
N ARG A 99 29.94 6.41 22.22
CA ARG A 99 30.40 5.06 22.57
C ARG A 99 31.82 5.11 23.16
N ARG A 100 31.93 5.40 24.45
CA ARG A 100 33.11 5.06 25.27
C ARG A 100 32.71 4.61 26.66
#